data_AF-A0A074LF68-F1
#
_entry.id   AF-A0A074LF68-F1
#
_cell.length_a   1.000
_cell.length_b   1.000
_cell.length_c   1.000
_cell.angle_alpha   90.00
_cell.angle_beta   90.00
_cell.angle_gamma   90.00
#
_symmetry.space_group_name_H-M   'P 1'
#
loop_
_entity.id
_entity.type
_entity.pdbx_description
1 polymer ?
#
loop_
_entity_poly.entity_id
_entity_poly.type
_entity_poly.pdbx_seq_one_letter_code
_entity_poly.pdbx_strand_id
1 'polypeptide(L)'
;MQKQFDDAHHTWLRSMEFAKSLHESFEDKRLLHRVTANLMLTYSIRKEYSNIEEMLLLVEETFPDNHLALGLASFTRMQIQKDRGDYESAKQHAYRSLEHFERTEDNMQIGHALINVAHFEYLLGNYRASTRSLLSAIKKVVLHEDILVIAVKDYVKSLVKVQENDTALRVIEQYV
;
A
#
# COMPACT_ATOMS: atom_id res chain seq x y z
N MET A 1 1.16 9.53 20.41
CA MET A 1 1.19 9.19 18.97
C MET A 1 -0.16 9.48 18.30
N GLN A 2 -1.29 8.92 18.75
CA GLN A 2 -2.62 9.20 18.16
C GLN A 2 -2.94 10.70 18.01
N LYS A 3 -2.80 11.47 19.10
CA LYS A 3 -3.03 12.93 19.10
C LYS A 3 -2.22 13.69 18.04
N GLN A 4 -0.99 13.27 17.77
CA GLN A 4 -0.14 13.92 16.75
C GLN A 4 -0.67 13.67 15.33
N PHE A 5 -1.23 12.49 15.07
CA PHE A 5 -1.89 12.20 13.80
C PHE A 5 -3.22 12.93 13.66
N ASP A 6 -3.95 13.14 14.76
CA ASP A 6 -5.17 13.93 14.75
C ASP A 6 -4.88 15.40 14.42
N ASP A 7 -3.88 16.00 15.07
CA ASP A 7 -3.44 17.37 14.83
C ASP A 7 -2.88 17.54 13.40
N ALA A 8 -2.07 16.58 12.92
CA ALA A 8 -1.55 16.57 11.56
C ALA A 8 -2.69 16.48 10.53
N HIS A 9 -3.65 15.59 10.73
CA HIS A 9 -4.78 15.41 9.83
C HIS A 9 -5.61 16.69 9.69
N HIS A 10 -5.94 17.35 10.81
CA HIS A 10 -6.65 18.64 10.77
C HIS A 10 -5.84 19.71 10.02
N THR A 11 -4.52 19.73 10.21
CA THR A 11 -3.64 20.67 9.51
C THR A 11 -3.63 20.41 8.01
N TRP A 12 -3.56 19.15 7.59
CA TRP A 12 -3.58 18.77 6.18
C TRP A 12 -4.94 19.03 5.53
N LEU A 13 -6.05 18.80 6.23
CA LEU A 13 -7.38 19.12 5.72
C LEU A 13 -7.52 20.61 5.44
N ARG A 14 -7.07 21.47 6.37
CA ARG A 14 -7.06 22.93 6.15
C ARG A 14 -6.14 23.33 4.99
N SER A 15 -4.99 22.68 4.87
CA SER A 15 -4.04 22.94 3.79
C SER A 15 -4.58 22.54 2.41
N MET A 16 -5.56 21.64 2.36
CA MET A 16 -6.17 21.16 1.11
C MET A 16 -6.88 22.28 0.35
N GLU A 17 -7.59 23.17 1.05
CA GLU A 17 -8.29 24.29 0.42
C GLU A 17 -7.30 25.24 -0.29
N PHE A 18 -6.19 25.56 0.39
CA PHE A 18 -5.12 26.36 -0.21
C PHE A 18 -4.44 25.66 -1.39
N ALA A 19 -4.20 24.36 -1.27
CA ALA A 19 -3.58 23.58 -2.33
C ALA A 19 -4.48 23.49 -3.58
N LYS A 20 -5.80 23.30 -3.40
CA LYS A 20 -6.79 23.34 -4.48
C LYS A 20 -6.80 24.72 -5.16
N SER A 21 -6.90 25.80 -4.39
CA SER A 21 -6.93 27.16 -4.93
C SER A 21 -5.66 27.53 -5.70
N LEU A 22 -4.48 27.14 -5.21
CA LEU A 22 -3.21 27.34 -5.91
C LEU A 22 -3.14 26.54 -7.21
N HIS A 23 -3.60 25.29 -7.19
CA HIS A 23 -3.67 24.48 -8.40
C HIS A 23 -4.62 25.08 -9.44
N GLU A 24 -5.80 25.53 -9.04
CA GLU A 24 -6.78 26.15 -9.95
C GLU A 24 -6.29 27.50 -10.52
N SER A 25 -5.58 28.29 -9.71
CA SER A 25 -5.16 29.64 -10.10
C SER A 25 -3.84 29.67 -10.89
N PHE A 26 -2.94 28.72 -10.62
CA PHE A 26 -1.56 28.77 -11.11
C PHE A 26 -1.08 27.44 -11.71
N GLU A 27 -1.95 26.42 -11.81
CA GLU A 27 -1.62 25.06 -12.25
C GLU A 27 -0.50 24.38 -11.42
N ASP A 28 -0.19 24.90 -10.22
CA ASP A 28 0.85 24.31 -9.35
C ASP A 28 0.34 23.04 -8.66
N LYS A 29 0.85 21.90 -9.10
CA LYS A 29 0.47 20.59 -8.57
C LYS A 29 1.31 20.12 -7.38
N ARG A 30 2.40 20.82 -7.02
CA ARG A 30 3.39 20.33 -6.04
C ARG A 30 2.82 20.29 -4.63
N LEU A 31 2.17 21.38 -4.21
CA LEU A 31 1.55 21.44 -2.88
C LEU A 31 0.38 20.47 -2.79
N LEU A 32 -0.42 20.38 -3.85
CA LEU A 32 -1.56 19.46 -3.92
C LEU A 32 -1.09 18.01 -3.75
N HIS A 33 -0.07 17.57 -4.49
CA HIS A 33 0.53 16.23 -4.33
C HIS A 33 0.99 15.97 -2.90
N ARG A 34 1.67 16.95 -2.27
CA ARG A 34 2.17 16.79 -0.90
C ARG A 34 1.03 16.67 0.10
N VAL A 35 0.00 17.51 -0.01
CA VAL A 35 -1.14 17.50 0.91
C VAL A 35 -1.93 16.21 0.77
N THR A 36 -2.24 15.78 -0.46
CA THR A 36 -3.01 14.56 -0.69
C THR A 36 -2.27 13.30 -0.23
N ALA A 37 -0.96 13.21 -0.46
CA ALA A 37 -0.14 12.12 0.05
C ALA A 37 -0.16 12.00 1.59
N ASN A 38 -0.10 13.14 2.29
CA ASN A 38 -0.17 13.15 3.76
C ASN A 38 -1.59 12.89 4.30
N LEU A 39 -2.63 13.35 3.59
CA LEU A 39 -4.02 13.02 3.91
C LEU A 39 -4.27 11.53 3.77
N MET A 40 -3.84 10.89 2.68
CA MET A 40 -3.94 9.43 2.50
C MET A 40 -3.34 8.66 3.68
N LEU A 41 -2.12 9.04 4.11
CA LEU A 41 -1.47 8.43 5.26
C LEU A 41 -2.27 8.61 6.56
N THR A 42 -2.67 9.84 6.87
CA THR A 42 -3.37 10.13 8.13
C THR A 42 -4.76 9.50 8.18
N TYR A 43 -5.48 9.45 7.06
CA TYR A 43 -6.75 8.72 6.96
C TYR A 43 -6.55 7.22 7.23
N SER A 44 -5.56 6.58 6.61
CA SER A 44 -5.28 5.14 6.85
C SER A 44 -4.91 4.83 8.30
N ILE A 45 -4.19 5.73 8.98
CA ILE A 45 -3.83 5.54 10.40
C ILE A 45 -5.04 5.74 11.31
N ARG A 46 -5.85 6.77 11.04
CA ARG A 46 -7.02 7.12 11.85
C ARG A 46 -8.22 6.20 11.61
N LYS A 47 -8.26 5.52 10.46
CA LYS A 47 -9.42 4.73 9.98
C LYS A 47 -10.71 5.55 9.89
N GLU A 48 -10.57 6.85 9.71
CA GLU A 48 -11.66 7.76 9.36
C GLU A 48 -11.55 7.97 7.86
N TYR A 49 -12.63 7.75 7.10
CA TYR A 49 -12.56 7.78 5.63
C TYR A 49 -13.57 8.77 5.04
N SER A 50 -13.99 9.74 5.83
CA SER A 50 -14.92 10.79 5.41
C SER A 50 -14.29 11.63 4.30
N ASN A 51 -15.00 11.75 3.18
CA ASN A 51 -14.61 12.51 1.98
C ASN A 51 -13.31 12.06 1.30
N ILE A 52 -12.78 10.88 1.65
CA ILE A 52 -11.53 10.41 1.06
C ILE A 52 -11.66 10.12 -0.44
N GLU A 53 -12.83 9.67 -0.90
CA GLU A 53 -13.03 9.31 -2.30
C GLU A 53 -12.92 10.52 -3.25
N GLU A 54 -13.45 11.69 -2.86
CA GLU A 54 -13.29 12.92 -3.64
C GLU A 54 -11.81 13.29 -3.79
N MET A 55 -11.04 13.15 -2.71
CA MET A 55 -9.61 13.44 -2.71
C MET A 55 -8.82 12.43 -3.56
N LEU A 56 -9.19 11.15 -3.53
CA LEU A 56 -8.56 10.11 -4.35
C LEU A 56 -8.83 10.33 -5.84
N LEU A 57 -10.08 10.66 -6.20
CA LEU A 57 -10.44 11.00 -7.59
C LEU A 57 -9.66 12.23 -8.08
N LEU A 58 -9.54 13.27 -7.26
CA LEU A 58 -8.74 14.45 -7.60
C LEU A 58 -7.26 14.09 -7.85
N VAL A 59 -6.69 13.17 -7.06
CA VAL A 59 -5.32 12.70 -7.30
C VAL A 59 -5.20 12.00 -8.65
N GLU A 60 -6.15 11.13 -8.98
CA GLU A 60 -6.15 10.39 -10.25
C GLU A 60 -6.28 11.31 -11.47
N GLU A 61 -7.17 12.30 -11.38
CA GLU A 61 -7.39 13.28 -12.45
C GLU A 61 -6.21 14.26 -12.60
N THR A 62 -5.62 14.69 -11.49
CA THR A 62 -4.54 15.69 -11.52
C THR A 62 -3.19 15.08 -11.91
N PHE A 63 -2.97 13.81 -11.56
CA PHE A 63 -1.68 13.12 -11.70
C PHE A 63 -1.78 11.77 -12.44
N PRO A 64 -2.33 11.72 -13.67
CA PRO A 64 -2.57 10.47 -14.39
C PRO A 64 -1.29 9.70 -14.74
N ASP A 65 -0.15 10.38 -14.83
CA ASP A 65 1.15 9.76 -15.14
C ASP A 65 2.05 9.58 -13.90
N ASN A 66 1.60 9.99 -12.72
CA ASN A 66 2.37 9.83 -11.49
C ASN A 66 2.04 8.48 -10.83
N HIS A 67 2.76 7.44 -11.23
CA HIS A 67 2.54 6.10 -10.72
C HIS A 67 2.76 5.96 -9.21
N LEU A 68 3.60 6.79 -8.59
CA LEU A 68 3.70 6.82 -7.13
C LEU A 68 2.37 7.27 -6.50
N ALA A 69 1.80 8.37 -6.97
CA ALA A 69 0.55 8.91 -6.45
C ALA A 69 -0.63 7.95 -6.68
N LEU A 70 -0.73 7.37 -7.87
CA LEU A 70 -1.77 6.38 -8.21
C LEU A 70 -1.63 5.08 -7.40
N GLY A 71 -0.39 4.63 -7.18
CA GLY A 71 -0.09 3.47 -6.33
C GLY A 71 -0.51 3.69 -4.88
N LEU A 72 -0.23 4.88 -4.33
CA LEU A 72 -0.69 5.29 -2.99
C LEU A 72 -2.21 5.40 -2.92
N ALA A 73 -2.87 5.98 -3.92
CA ALA A 73 -4.33 6.08 -3.97
C ALA A 73 -4.99 4.69 -3.96
N SER A 74 -4.47 3.75 -4.75
CA SER A 74 -4.92 2.36 -4.76
C SER A 74 -4.65 1.66 -3.43
N PHE A 75 -3.47 1.88 -2.82
CA PHE A 75 -3.17 1.35 -1.49
C PHE A 75 -4.13 1.88 -0.42
N THR A 76 -4.49 3.16 -0.46
CA THR A 76 -5.47 3.74 0.46
C THR A 76 -6.85 3.11 0.26
N ARG A 77 -7.33 2.92 -0.97
CA ARG A 77 -8.59 2.18 -1.21
C ARG A 77 -8.54 0.74 -0.71
N MET A 78 -7.40 0.06 -0.88
CA MET A 78 -7.17 -1.27 -0.32
C MET A 78 -7.35 -1.29 1.21
N GLN A 79 -6.76 -0.32 1.93
CA GLN A 79 -6.93 -0.22 3.39
C GLN A 79 -8.39 0.03 3.80
N ILE A 80 -9.10 0.92 3.08
CA ILE A 80 -10.52 1.20 3.33
C ILE A 80 -11.35 -0.08 3.22
N GLN A 81 -11.19 -0.83 2.13
CA GLN A 81 -12.00 -2.04 1.90
C GLN A 81 -11.67 -3.14 2.90
N LYS A 82 -10.39 -3.31 3.25
CA LYS A 82 -9.98 -4.22 4.33
C LYS A 82 -10.62 -3.85 5.66
N ASP A 83 -10.63 -2.57 6.04
CA ASP A 83 -11.24 -2.12 7.29
C ASP A 83 -12.78 -2.26 7.27
N ARG A 84 -13.41 -2.29 6.08
CA ARG A 84 -14.82 -2.64 5.89
C ARG A 84 -15.09 -4.16 5.86
N GLY A 85 -14.05 -4.99 5.85
CA GLY A 85 -14.14 -6.44 5.76
C GLY A 85 -14.36 -6.97 4.33
N ASP A 86 -14.32 -6.12 3.30
CA ASP A 86 -14.41 -6.53 1.91
C ASP A 86 -13.01 -6.89 1.37
N TYR A 87 -12.59 -8.12 1.66
CA TYR A 87 -11.27 -8.62 1.27
C TYR A 87 -11.11 -8.86 -0.23
N GLU A 88 -12.20 -9.10 -0.97
CA GLU A 88 -12.14 -9.24 -2.42
C GLU A 88 -11.86 -7.88 -3.09
N SER A 89 -12.58 -6.83 -2.70
CA SER A 89 -12.30 -5.47 -3.17
C SER A 89 -10.93 -4.98 -2.70
N ALA A 90 -10.53 -5.30 -1.46
CA ALA A 90 -9.18 -4.99 -0.97
C ALA A 90 -8.10 -5.64 -1.84
N LYS A 91 -8.24 -6.94 -2.18
CA LYS A 91 -7.33 -7.65 -3.07
C LYS A 91 -7.22 -6.95 -4.44
N GLN A 92 -8.34 -6.56 -5.04
CA GLN A 92 -8.32 -5.86 -6.33
C GLN A 92 -7.51 -4.56 -6.27
N HIS A 93 -7.70 -3.77 -5.22
CA HIS A 93 -6.92 -2.54 -5.01
C HIS A 93 -5.46 -2.82 -4.66
N ALA A 94 -5.13 -3.92 -3.97
CA ALA A 94 -3.75 -4.35 -3.73
C ALA A 94 -3.02 -4.62 -5.05
N TYR A 95 -3.66 -5.31 -6.00
CA TYR A 95 -3.09 -5.56 -7.32
C TYR A 95 -2.93 -4.27 -8.14
N ARG A 96 -3.91 -3.36 -8.13
CA ARG A 96 -3.77 -2.05 -8.80
C ARG A 96 -2.64 -1.21 -8.23
N SER A 97 -2.49 -1.25 -6.90
CA SER A 97 -1.38 -0.59 -6.21
C SER A 97 -0.03 -1.16 -6.65
N LEU A 98 0.08 -2.49 -6.71
CA LEU A 98 1.26 -3.18 -7.24
C LEU A 98 1.57 -2.79 -8.69
N GLU A 99 0.58 -2.78 -9.58
CA GLU A 99 0.78 -2.41 -10.99
C GLU A 99 1.40 -1.01 -11.12
N HIS A 100 0.93 -0.05 -10.33
CA HIS A 100 1.50 1.28 -10.32
C HIS A 100 2.91 1.32 -9.72
N PHE A 101 3.14 0.66 -8.59
CA PHE A 101 4.46 0.65 -7.97
C PHE A 101 5.51 -0.09 -8.81
N GLU A 102 5.14 -1.09 -9.61
CA GLU A 102 6.06 -1.72 -10.56
C GLU A 102 6.62 -0.72 -11.58
N ARG A 103 5.85 0.32 -11.92
CA ARG A 103 6.27 1.39 -12.84
C ARG A 103 7.12 2.48 -12.18
N THR A 104 7.27 2.48 -10.85
CA THR A 104 8.16 3.43 -10.16
C THR A 104 9.60 2.92 -10.07
N GLU A 105 9.84 1.64 -10.37
CA GLU A 105 11.12 0.94 -10.22
C GLU A 105 11.67 0.95 -8.77
N ASP A 106 10.88 1.40 -7.80
CA ASP A 106 11.24 1.41 -6.38
C ASP A 106 11.01 0.01 -5.79
N ASN A 107 12.09 -0.75 -5.66
CA ASN A 107 12.03 -2.11 -5.13
C ASN A 107 11.40 -2.20 -3.74
N MET A 108 11.56 -1.19 -2.88
CA MET A 108 10.98 -1.19 -1.54
C MET A 108 9.45 -1.07 -1.62
N GLN A 109 8.94 -0.14 -2.44
CA GLN A 109 7.50 0.03 -2.66
C GLN A 109 6.87 -1.20 -3.32
N ILE A 110 7.53 -1.73 -4.36
CA ILE A 110 7.11 -2.96 -5.03
C ILE A 110 7.04 -4.13 -4.03
N GLY A 111 8.06 -4.25 -3.17
CA GLY A 111 8.11 -5.25 -2.11
C GLY A 111 6.92 -5.17 -1.15
N HIS A 112 6.62 -3.98 -0.63
CA HIS A 112 5.44 -3.77 0.22
C HIS A 112 4.14 -4.11 -0.49
N ALA A 113 3.99 -3.72 -1.76
CA ALA A 113 2.80 -4.00 -2.55
C ALA A 113 2.60 -5.51 -2.77
N LEU A 114 3.68 -6.24 -3.06
CA LEU A 114 3.67 -7.70 -3.18
C LEU A 114 3.27 -8.40 -1.87
N ILE A 115 3.74 -7.91 -0.73
CA ILE A 115 3.32 -8.42 0.60
C ILE A 115 1.82 -8.20 0.80
N ASN A 116 1.29 -7.02 0.45
CA ASN A 116 -0.14 -6.73 0.56
C ASN A 116 -0.98 -7.65 -0.34
N VAL A 117 -0.58 -7.82 -1.60
CA VAL A 117 -1.23 -8.78 -2.52
C VAL A 117 -1.23 -10.17 -1.90
N ALA A 118 -0.07 -10.65 -1.43
CA ALA A 118 0.05 -11.96 -0.85
C ALA A 118 -0.80 -12.14 0.41
N HIS A 119 -0.93 -11.09 1.23
CA HIS A 119 -1.78 -11.09 2.42
C HIS A 119 -3.24 -11.35 2.06
N PHE A 120 -3.80 -10.64 1.09
CA PHE A 120 -5.19 -10.85 0.68
C PHE A 120 -5.39 -12.18 -0.03
N GLU A 121 -4.44 -12.61 -0.87
CA GLU A 121 -4.50 -13.95 -1.45
C GLU A 121 -4.50 -15.04 -0.37
N TYR A 122 -3.70 -14.87 0.69
CA TYR A 122 -3.69 -15.81 1.81
C TYR A 122 -5.05 -15.82 2.54
N LEU A 123 -5.61 -14.64 2.85
CA LEU A 123 -6.91 -14.54 3.55
C LEU A 123 -8.05 -15.18 2.76
N LEU A 124 -7.98 -15.14 1.42
CA LEU A 124 -8.98 -15.71 0.52
C LEU A 124 -8.69 -17.18 0.16
N GLY A 125 -7.69 -17.81 0.78
CA GLY A 125 -7.35 -19.22 0.57
C GLY A 125 -6.52 -19.50 -0.68
N ASN A 126 -6.10 -18.48 -1.42
CA ASN A 126 -5.28 -18.58 -2.63
C ASN A 126 -3.79 -18.71 -2.28
N TYR A 127 -3.45 -19.70 -1.45
CA TYR A 127 -2.12 -19.82 -0.83
C TYR A 127 -0.99 -19.94 -1.85
N ARG A 128 -1.21 -20.60 -3.00
CA ARG A 128 -0.19 -20.67 -4.07
C ARG A 128 0.10 -19.30 -4.68
N ALA A 129 -0.91 -18.45 -4.86
CA ALA A 129 -0.70 -17.08 -5.35
C ALA A 129 0.05 -16.26 -4.31
N SER A 130 -0.32 -16.39 -3.03
CA SER A 130 0.38 -15.77 -1.91
C SER A 130 1.87 -16.15 -1.88
N THR A 131 2.19 -17.45 -1.96
CA THR A 131 3.57 -17.97 -2.02
C THR A 131 4.37 -17.34 -3.17
N ARG A 132 3.78 -17.22 -4.37
CA ARG A 132 4.47 -16.59 -5.52
C ARG A 132 4.76 -15.11 -5.26
N SER A 133 3.77 -14.36 -4.79
CA SER A 133 3.93 -12.92 -4.53
C SER A 133 4.95 -12.66 -3.42
N LEU A 134 4.98 -13.48 -2.36
CA LEU A 134 5.97 -13.36 -1.28
C LEU A 134 7.38 -13.70 -1.72
N LEU A 135 7.55 -14.72 -2.57
CA LEU A 135 8.87 -15.03 -3.13
C LEU A 135 9.39 -13.86 -3.98
N SER A 136 8.52 -13.22 -4.77
CA SER A 136 8.87 -12.00 -5.50
C SER A 136 9.19 -10.84 -4.54
N ALA A 137 8.44 -10.69 -3.44
CA ALA A 137 8.69 -9.65 -2.45
C ALA A 137 10.07 -9.80 -1.82
N ILE A 138 10.45 -11.00 -1.38
CA ILE A 138 11.76 -11.30 -0.78
C ILE A 138 12.90 -10.84 -1.69
N LYS A 139 12.81 -11.10 -3.01
CA LYS A 139 13.83 -10.67 -3.98
C LYS A 139 13.94 -9.15 -4.08
N LYS A 140 12.82 -8.44 -3.95
CA LYS A 140 12.75 -6.97 -4.02
C LYS A 140 13.30 -6.32 -2.77
N VAL A 141 13.07 -6.91 -1.59
CA VAL A 141 13.42 -6.31 -0.30
C VAL A 141 14.64 -6.95 0.38
N VAL A 142 15.45 -7.72 -0.35
CA VAL A 142 16.59 -8.47 0.23
C VAL A 142 17.61 -7.57 0.95
N LEU A 143 17.68 -6.29 0.59
CA LEU A 143 18.57 -5.29 1.23
C LEU A 143 17.89 -4.50 2.37
N HIS A 144 16.64 -4.81 2.71
CA HIS A 144 15.82 -4.12 3.71
C HIS A 144 15.35 -5.12 4.77
N GLU A 145 16.18 -5.34 5.79
CA GLU A 145 15.98 -6.40 6.80
C GLU A 145 14.61 -6.33 7.50
N ASP A 146 14.13 -5.12 7.80
CA ASP A 146 12.85 -4.88 8.47
C ASP A 146 11.65 -5.40 7.67
N ILE A 147 11.66 -5.18 6.35
CA ILE A 147 10.61 -5.65 5.45
C ILE A 147 10.84 -7.12 5.08
N LEU A 148 12.11 -7.52 4.92
CA LEU A 148 12.50 -8.88 4.58
C LEU A 148 11.99 -9.89 5.60
N VAL A 149 12.13 -9.60 6.89
CA VAL A 149 11.63 -10.47 7.98
C VAL A 149 10.12 -10.68 7.86
N ILE A 150 9.36 -9.63 7.51
CA ILE A 150 7.91 -9.74 7.31
C ILE A 150 7.60 -10.66 6.12
N ALA A 151 8.26 -10.43 4.98
CA ALA A 151 8.06 -11.22 3.77
C ALA A 151 8.42 -12.71 3.99
N VAL A 152 9.56 -13.00 4.60
CA VAL A 152 10.01 -14.36 4.90
C VAL A 152 9.04 -15.08 5.84
N LYS A 153 8.64 -14.43 6.94
CA LYS A 153 7.69 -15.00 7.89
C LYS A 153 6.37 -15.37 7.22
N ASP A 154 5.80 -14.48 6.41
CA ASP A 154 4.54 -14.76 5.72
C ASP A 154 4.71 -15.76 4.57
N TYR A 155 5.90 -15.82 3.94
CA TYR A 155 6.25 -16.84 2.93
C TYR A 155 6.25 -18.24 3.52
N VAL A 156 6.95 -18.42 4.65
CA VAL A 156 6.95 -19.68 5.42
C VAL A 156 5.54 -20.10 5.79
N LYS A 157 4.72 -19.15 6.30
CA LYS A 157 3.31 -19.43 6.64
C LYS A 157 2.50 -19.92 5.43
N SER A 158 2.75 -19.34 4.26
CA SER A 158 2.06 -19.73 3.01
C SER A 158 2.54 -21.07 2.47
N LEU A 159 3.84 -21.37 2.58
CA LEU A 159 4.44 -22.65 2.20
C LEU A 159 3.83 -23.81 3.00
N VAL A 160 3.66 -23.64 4.31
CA VAL A 160 3.00 -24.64 5.16
C VAL A 160 1.56 -24.90 4.69
N LYS A 161 0.82 -23.88 4.28
CA LYS A 161 -0.55 -24.04 3.75
C LYS A 161 -0.61 -24.81 2.43
N VAL A 162 0.43 -24.73 1.60
CA VAL A 162 0.54 -25.51 0.35
C VAL A 162 1.30 -26.83 0.53
N GLN A 163 1.60 -27.21 1.77
CA GLN A 163 2.31 -28.45 2.16
C GLN A 163 3.75 -28.54 1.62
N GLU A 164 4.40 -27.40 1.35
CA GLU A 164 5.80 -27.34 0.94
C GLU A 164 6.72 -27.19 2.17
N ASN A 165 6.60 -28.13 3.12
CA ASN A 165 7.24 -28.05 4.43
C ASN A 165 8.78 -28.08 4.34
N ASP A 166 9.35 -28.86 3.43
CA ASP A 166 10.80 -28.91 3.24
C ASP A 166 11.35 -27.57 2.74
N THR A 167 10.61 -26.89 1.86
CA THR A 167 10.96 -25.54 1.41
C THR A 167 10.84 -24.56 2.56
N ALA A 168 9.79 -24.67 3.39
CA ALA A 168 9.62 -23.82 4.56
C ALA A 168 10.79 -23.94 5.55
N LEU A 169 11.26 -25.17 5.83
CA LEU A 169 12.41 -25.42 6.71
C LEU A 169 13.69 -24.81 6.15
N ARG A 170 14.00 -25.03 4.86
CA ARG A 170 15.17 -24.42 4.21
C ARG A 170 15.16 -22.90 4.27
N VAL A 171 13.98 -22.28 4.09
CA VAL A 171 13.83 -20.83 4.19
C VAL A 171 14.06 -20.35 5.62
N ILE A 172 13.56 -21.06 6.64
CA ILE A 172 13.82 -20.73 8.04
C ILE A 172 15.33 -20.77 8.31
N GLU A 173 16.01 -21.85 7.93
CA GLU A 173 17.47 -22.01 8.12
C GLU A 173 18.30 -20.93 7.41
N GLN A 174 17.80 -20.38 6.30
CA GLN A 174 18.50 -19.34 5.55
C GLN A 174 18.38 -17.95 6.19
N TYR A 175 17.29 -17.67 6.90
CA TYR A 175 16.94 -16.30 7.34
C TYR A 175 16.73 -16.15 8.85
N VAL A 176 16.90 -17.21 9.64
CA VAL A 176 16.85 -17.25 11.12
C VAL A 176 18.15 -17.81 11.65
#